data_AF-A0A959SLC1-F1
#
_entry.id   AF-A0A959SLC1-F1
#
_cell.length_a   1.000
_cell.length_b   1.000
_cell.length_c   1.000
_cell.angle_alpha   90.00
_cell.angle_beta   90.00
_cell.angle_gamma   90.00
#
_symmetry.space_group_name_H-M   'P 1'
#
loop_
_entity.id
_entity.type
_entity.pdbx_description
1 polymer ?
#
loop_
_entity_poly.entity_id
_entity_poly.type
_entity_poly.pdbx_seq_one_letter_code
_entity_poly.pdbx_strand_id
1 'polypeptide(L)'
;VDANLGQSVSRGVLSGKREIEGRTYIQTDVTINPGNSGGPLIDETGAVVGIATMKISGRGLEGLGFGVPISVALEMLNIHVVP
;
A
#
# COMPACT_ATOMS: atom_id res chain seq x y z
N VAL A 1 -26.10 18.11 -4.21
CA VAL A 1 -25.36 16.97 -4.78
C VAL A 1 -24.46 16.47 -3.67
N ASP A 2 -24.89 15.42 -2.98
CA ASP A 2 -24.06 14.82 -1.94
C ASP A 2 -22.95 14.08 -2.67
N ALA A 3 -21.80 14.73 -2.83
CA ALA A 3 -20.62 14.09 -3.40
C ALA A 3 -20.08 13.16 -2.31
N ASN A 4 -20.77 12.04 -2.10
CA ASN A 4 -20.23 10.86 -1.48
C ASN A 4 -19.07 10.43 -2.40
N LEU A 5 -17.90 11.06 -2.23
CA LEU A 5 -16.63 10.54 -2.71
C LEU A 5 -16.39 9.27 -1.89
N GLY A 6 -17.11 8.20 -2.23
CA GLY A 6 -16.76 6.85 -1.83
C GLY A 6 -15.29 6.61 -2.18
N GLN A 7 -14.66 5.73 -1.43
CA GLN A 7 -13.22 5.49 -1.49
C GLN A 7 -12.68 5.51 -2.94
N SER A 8 -11.72 6.39 -3.21
CA SER A 8 -11.06 6.47 -4.51
C SER A 8 -10.10 5.31 -4.69
N VAL A 9 -10.17 4.62 -5.83
CA VAL A 9 -9.24 3.55 -6.20
C VAL A 9 -8.24 4.09 -7.22
N SER A 10 -6.96 3.74 -7.05
CA SER A 10 -5.90 4.00 -8.01
C SER A 10 -5.25 2.68 -8.42
N ARG A 11 -4.77 2.62 -9.66
CA ARG A 11 -4.09 1.45 -10.21
C ARG A 11 -2.62 1.77 -10.44
N GLY A 12 -1.78 0.75 -10.30
CA GLY A 12 -0.34 0.83 -10.51
C GLY A 12 0.27 -0.56 -10.53
N VAL A 13 1.59 -0.61 -10.44
CA VAL A 13 2.43 -1.80 -10.46
C VAL A 13 3.16 -1.92 -9.13
N LEU A 14 3.32 -3.15 -8.63
CA LEU A 14 4.27 -3.43 -7.56
C LEU A 14 5.67 -3.54 -8.15
N SER A 15 6.54 -2.59 -7.86
CA SER A 15 7.87 -2.52 -8.45
C SER A 15 8.90 -3.41 -7.73
N GLY A 16 8.62 -3.85 -6.50
CA GLY A 16 9.48 -4.76 -5.75
C GLY A 16 9.39 -4.59 -4.24
N LYS A 17 10.22 -5.34 -3.50
CA LYS A 17 10.37 -5.21 -2.04
C LYS A 17 11.59 -4.34 -1.70
N ARG A 18 11.48 -3.56 -0.63
CA ARG A 18 12.53 -2.66 -0.14
C ARG A 18 12.64 -2.76 1.37
N GLU A 19 13.87 -2.75 1.88
CA GLU A 19 14.12 -2.56 3.30
C GLU A 19 14.43 -1.08 3.56
N ILE A 20 13.69 -0.49 4.51
CA ILE A 20 13.85 0.90 4.94
C ILE A 20 13.85 0.88 6.45
N GLU A 21 14.95 1.33 7.06
CA GLU A 21 15.12 1.36 8.53
C GLU A 21 14.83 0.00 9.21
N GLY A 22 15.27 -1.09 8.59
CA GLY A 22 15.07 -2.46 9.12
C GLY A 22 13.64 -2.98 8.98
N ARG A 23 12.76 -2.31 8.22
CA ARG A 23 11.39 -2.76 7.93
C ARG A 23 11.21 -3.05 6.45
N THR A 24 10.48 -4.11 6.14
CA THR A 24 10.15 -4.48 4.76
C THR A 24 8.92 -3.71 4.27
N TYR A 25 9.04 -3.12 3.08
CA TYR A 25 7.98 -2.46 2.34
C TYR A 25 7.84 -3.03 0.92
N ILE A 26 6.64 -2.96 0.37
CA ILE A 26 6.38 -3.14 -1.06
C ILE A 26 6.39 -1.76 -1.71
N GLN A 27 7.22 -1.58 -2.72
CA GLN A 27 7.26 -0.38 -3.54
C GLN A 27 6.21 -0.46 -4.65
N THR A 28 5.53 0.65 -4.92
CA THR A 28 4.54 0.77 -5.98
C THR A 28 4.50 2.18 -6.55
N ASP A 29 4.05 2.33 -7.79
CA ASP A 29 3.71 3.62 -8.39
C ASP A 29 2.22 4.01 -8.19
N VAL A 30 1.44 3.18 -7.48
CA VAL A 30 0.10 3.55 -7.01
C VAL A 30 0.21 4.87 -6.26
N THR A 31 -0.59 5.84 -6.69
CA THR A 31 -0.61 7.16 -6.06
C THR A 31 -1.02 7.05 -4.60
N ILE A 32 -0.16 7.43 -3.67
CA ILE A 32 -0.46 7.47 -2.22
C ILE A 32 -0.68 8.92 -1.78
N ASN A 33 -1.86 9.22 -1.27
CA ASN A 33 -2.26 10.54 -0.79
C ASN A 33 -3.11 10.39 0.49
N PRO A 34 -3.28 11.47 1.28
CA PRO A 34 -4.24 11.45 2.38
C PRO A 34 -5.61 10.95 1.89
N GLY A 35 -6.15 9.93 2.58
CA GLY A 35 -7.42 9.30 2.23
C GLY A 35 -7.31 7.89 1.66
N ASN A 36 -6.19 7.51 1.03
CA ASN A 36 -5.94 6.10 0.66
C ASN A 36 -4.81 5.44 1.46
N SER A 37 -4.01 6.21 2.21
CA SER A 37 -3.17 5.68 3.28
C SER A 37 -4.02 4.90 4.30
N GLY A 38 -3.60 3.67 4.60
CA GLY A 38 -4.32 2.69 5.41
C GLY A 38 -5.23 1.75 4.60
N GLY A 39 -5.47 2.05 3.32
CA GLY A 39 -6.26 1.20 2.43
C GLY A 39 -5.51 -0.02 1.89
N PRO A 40 -6.23 -1.04 1.41
CA PRO A 40 -5.60 -2.24 0.86
C PRO A 40 -4.98 -1.96 -0.52
N LEU A 41 -3.78 -2.51 -0.73
CA LEU A 41 -3.26 -2.79 -2.05
C LEU A 41 -3.77 -4.18 -2.44
N ILE A 42 -4.45 -4.28 -3.58
CA ILE A 42 -5.03 -5.53 -4.08
C ILE A 42 -4.42 -5.90 -5.42
N ASP A 43 -4.23 -7.20 -5.65
CA ASP A 43 -3.88 -7.72 -6.98
C ASP A 43 -5.14 -7.95 -7.84
N GLU A 44 -4.95 -8.41 -9.08
CA GLU A 44 -6.02 -8.68 -10.02
C GLU A 44 -6.98 -9.80 -9.61
N THR A 45 -6.60 -10.63 -8.63
CA THR A 45 -7.46 -11.68 -8.05
C THR A 45 -8.36 -11.14 -6.94
N GLY A 46 -8.12 -9.90 -6.49
CA GLY A 46 -8.78 -9.31 -5.33
C GLY A 46 -8.11 -9.66 -4.01
N ALA A 47 -6.97 -10.35 -4.02
CA ALA A 47 -6.22 -10.63 -2.81
C ALA A 47 -5.52 -9.37 -2.30
N VAL A 48 -5.57 -9.14 -0.99
CA VAL A 48 -4.82 -8.05 -0.35
C VAL A 48 -3.35 -8.45 -0.29
N VAL A 49 -2.50 -7.68 -0.94
CA VAL A 49 -1.05 -7.92 -1.00
C VAL A 49 -0.26 -6.98 -0.08
N GLY A 50 -0.87 -5.87 0.35
CA GLY A 50 -0.27 -4.95 1.32
C GLY A 50 -1.22 -3.85 1.77
N ILE A 51 -0.72 -2.96 2.61
CA ILE A 51 -1.43 -1.78 3.13
C ILE A 51 -0.71 -0.52 2.64
N ALA A 52 -1.39 0.31 1.86
CA ALA A 52 -0.89 1.60 1.41
C ALA A 52 -0.47 2.45 2.62
N THR A 53 0.79 2.89 2.68
CA THR A 53 1.33 3.50 3.91
C THR A 53 1.85 4.91 3.65
N MET A 54 2.88 5.04 2.81
CA MET A 54 3.60 6.29 2.64
C MET A 54 4.02 6.52 1.19
N LYS A 55 4.32 7.76 0.85
CA LYS A 55 5.09 8.12 -0.34
C LYS A 55 6.39 8.80 0.07
N ILE A 56 7.42 8.62 -0.75
CA ILE A 56 8.61 9.46 -0.70
C ILE A 56 8.47 10.53 -1.77
N SER A 57 8.69 11.79 -1.40
CA SER A 57 8.67 12.93 -2.31
C SER A 57 9.94 13.76 -2.13
N GLY A 58 10.57 14.16 -3.22
CA GLY A 58 11.77 14.99 -3.22
C GLY A 58 12.18 15.38 -4.65
N ARG A 59 13.18 16.25 -4.80
CA ARG A 59 13.64 16.68 -6.13
C ARG A 59 14.20 15.46 -6.90
N GLY A 60 13.51 15.02 -7.95
CA GLY A 60 13.84 13.81 -8.72
C GLY A 60 13.29 12.50 -8.14
N LEU A 61 12.47 12.56 -7.08
CA LEU A 61 11.81 11.42 -6.45
C LEU A 61 10.29 11.62 -6.52
N GLU A 62 9.68 11.18 -7.61
CA GLU A 62 8.24 11.19 -7.86
C GLU A 62 7.75 9.77 -8.14
N GLY A 63 6.49 9.49 -7.82
CA GLY A 63 5.89 8.16 -8.08
C GLY A 63 6.41 7.04 -7.19
N LEU A 64 7.08 7.33 -6.06
CA LEU A 64 7.54 6.32 -5.11
C LEU A 64 6.53 6.16 -3.97
N GLY A 65 5.60 5.23 -4.14
CA GLY A 65 4.69 4.76 -3.11
C GLY A 65 5.22 3.52 -2.40
N PHE A 66 4.86 3.37 -1.13
CA PHE A 66 5.23 2.25 -0.29
C PHE A 66 4.05 1.75 0.53
N GLY A 67 3.95 0.43 0.65
CA GLY A 67 2.99 -0.24 1.52
C GLY A 67 3.63 -1.30 2.40
N VAL A 68 3.04 -1.55 3.56
CA VAL A 68 3.42 -2.68 4.43
C VAL A 68 2.91 -3.97 3.78
N PRO A 69 3.76 -5.00 3.55
CA PRO A 69 3.31 -6.28 3.03
C PRO A 69 2.24 -6.90 3.93
N ILE A 70 1.22 -7.54 3.34
CA ILE A 70 0.11 -8.09 4.12
C ILE A 70 0.58 -9.12 5.15
N SER A 71 1.60 -9.93 4.82
CA SER A 71 2.18 -10.91 5.74
C SER A 71 2.75 -10.25 7.00
N VAL A 72 3.43 -9.10 6.85
CA VAL A 72 3.98 -8.32 7.96
C VAL A 72 2.86 -7.71 8.78
N ALA A 73 1.83 -7.16 8.13
CA ALA A 73 0.69 -6.58 8.83
C ALA A 73 -0.07 -7.63 9.67
N LEU A 74 -0.31 -8.81 9.12
CA LEU A 74 -0.97 -9.91 9.83
C LEU A 74 -0.16 -10.37 11.05
N GLU A 75 1.16 -10.51 10.90
CA GLU A 75 2.06 -10.83 12.01
C GLU A 75 2.01 -9.77 13.11
N MET A 76 2.11 -8.48 12.75
CA MET A 76 2.05 -7.36 13.71
C MET A 76 0.71 -7.26 14.44
N LEU A 77 -0.38 -7.66 13.78
CA LEU A 77 -1.73 -7.68 14.35
C LEU A 77 -2.07 -9.00 15.05
N ASN A 78 -1.16 -9.97 15.06
CA ASN A 78 -1.37 -11.32 15.61
C ASN A 78 -2.61 -12.01 14.99
N ILE A 79 -2.79 -11.86 13.68
CA ILE A 79 -3.86 -12.50 12.90
C ILE A 79 -3.28 -13.71 12.18
N HIS A 80 -3.83 -14.89 12.46
CA HIS A 80 -3.47 -16.13 11.78
C HIS A 80 -4.59 -16.54 10.82
N VAL A 81 -4.25 -16.65 9.53
CA VAL A 81 -5.19 -17.17 8.51
C VAL A 81 -5.18 -18.69 8.60
N VAL A 82 -6.32 -19.26 8.96
CA VAL A 82 -6.54 -20.72 8.96
C VAL A 82 -7.21 -21.10 7.63
N PRO A 83 -6.74 -22.14 6.92
CA PRO A 83 -7.32 -22.58 5.65
C PRO A 83 -8.79 -22.98 5.73
#